data_AF-A0A7W0JCV8-F1
#
_entry.id   AF-A0A7W0JCV8-F1
#
_cell.length_a   1.000
_cell.length_b   1.000
_cell.length_c   1.000
_cell.angle_alpha   90.00
_cell.angle_beta   90.00
_cell.angle_gamma   90.00
#
_symmetry.space_group_name_H-M   'P 1'
#
loop_
_entity.id
_entity.type
_entity.pdbx_description
1 polymer ?
#
loop_
_entity_poly.entity_id
_entity_poly.type
_entity_poly.pdbx_seq_one_letter_code
_entity_poly.pdbx_strand_id
1 'polypeptide(L)'
;TYDQWYTHKIPFDDPAVVTAGNLFGDIMFKDGYVLGGQNAALSTAFGDVDDPMWETEPGCWMMRNGNFITTFFPENVQANLDKEAGVFVLPPLPGGFEGTPILGGGDTAAAFTNDSDVVELIEYLGSDQFGGSWAETGGWLSPHKTFDAGQYPDETTRSVFQIAAEADVFRFDASDLMPGSVGAGTFWDEMNAWVAGDEELEAALKKIDESWPS
;
A
#
# COMPACT_ATOMS: atom_id res chain seq x y z
N THR A 1 -6.77 -17.58 0.47
CA THR A 1 -5.49 -17.37 1.20
C THR A 1 -5.45 -16.03 1.90
N TYR A 2 -5.35 -14.88 1.22
CA TYR A 2 -5.25 -13.56 1.88
C TYR A 2 -6.29 -13.37 3.01
N ASP A 3 -7.58 -13.57 2.72
CA ASP A 3 -8.64 -13.36 3.71
C ASP A 3 -8.58 -14.32 4.90
N GLN A 4 -8.02 -15.52 4.68
CA GLN A 4 -7.82 -16.51 5.75
C GLN A 4 -6.59 -16.17 6.59
N TRP A 5 -5.55 -15.58 5.98
CA TRP A 5 -4.31 -15.24 6.64
C TRP A 5 -4.48 -14.07 7.60
N TYR A 6 -5.02 -12.93 7.16
CA TYR A 6 -5.18 -11.77 8.05
C TYR A 6 -6.23 -12.01 9.15
N THR A 7 -7.17 -12.95 8.95
CA THR A 7 -8.13 -13.38 9.99
C THR A 7 -7.63 -14.56 10.82
N HIS A 8 -6.39 -14.99 10.62
CA HIS A 8 -5.73 -16.11 11.32
C HIS A 8 -6.52 -17.43 11.29
N LYS A 9 -7.24 -17.67 10.18
CA LYS A 9 -7.80 -18.99 9.86
C LYS A 9 -6.75 -19.94 9.29
N ILE A 10 -5.67 -19.39 8.77
CA ILE A 10 -4.42 -20.09 8.49
C ILE A 10 -3.29 -19.36 9.24
N PRO A 11 -2.31 -20.10 9.78
CA PRO A 11 -1.20 -19.52 10.53
C PRO A 11 -0.21 -18.80 9.60
N PHE A 12 0.70 -18.03 10.19
CA PHE A 12 1.78 -17.38 9.43
C PHE A 12 2.79 -18.37 8.85
N ASP A 13 2.93 -19.57 9.42
CA ASP A 13 3.78 -20.63 8.87
C ASP A 13 3.08 -21.51 7.83
N ASP A 14 1.85 -21.15 7.41
CA ASP A 14 1.16 -21.83 6.32
C ASP A 14 2.02 -21.80 5.03
N PRO A 15 2.10 -22.92 4.28
CA PRO A 15 2.93 -22.99 3.08
C PRO A 15 2.69 -21.86 2.07
N ALA A 16 1.48 -21.34 1.96
CA ALA A 16 1.17 -20.25 1.04
C ALA A 16 1.75 -18.90 1.52
N VAL A 17 1.79 -18.66 2.83
CA VAL A 17 2.39 -17.46 3.43
C VAL A 17 3.92 -17.54 3.34
N VAL A 18 4.50 -18.69 3.65
CA VAL A 18 5.94 -18.96 3.48
C VAL A 18 6.36 -18.78 2.02
N THR A 19 5.56 -19.26 1.07
CA THR A 19 5.81 -19.05 -0.37
C THR A 19 5.79 -17.57 -0.74
N ALA A 20 4.82 -16.80 -0.24
CA ALA A 20 4.74 -15.36 -0.48
C ALA A 20 5.94 -14.61 0.12
N GLY A 21 6.36 -14.98 1.34
CA GLY A 21 7.57 -14.45 1.98
C GLY A 21 8.82 -14.73 1.16
N ASN A 22 9.02 -15.98 0.71
CA ASN A 22 10.17 -16.32 -0.14
C ASN A 22 10.19 -15.53 -1.46
N LEU A 23 9.04 -15.35 -2.12
CA LEU A 23 8.95 -14.52 -3.34
C LEU A 23 9.30 -13.05 -3.07
N PHE A 24 8.92 -12.52 -1.91
CA PHE A 24 9.36 -11.19 -1.50
C PHE A 24 10.88 -11.15 -1.27
N GLY A 25 11.44 -12.18 -0.60
CA GLY A 25 12.89 -12.31 -0.39
C GLY A 25 13.68 -12.37 -1.71
N ASP A 26 13.17 -13.08 -2.73
CA ASP A 26 13.76 -13.17 -4.07
C ASP A 26 13.88 -11.81 -4.78
N ILE A 27 13.08 -10.82 -4.37
CA ILE A 27 13.16 -9.43 -4.86
C ILE A 27 14.02 -8.60 -3.91
N MET A 28 13.72 -8.63 -2.61
CA MET A 28 14.34 -7.78 -1.60
C MET A 28 15.83 -8.03 -1.44
N PHE A 29 16.26 -9.29 -1.56
CA PHE A 29 17.64 -9.71 -1.28
C PHE A 29 18.47 -9.93 -2.54
N LYS A 30 17.87 -9.76 -3.72
CA LYS A 30 18.57 -9.95 -4.99
C LYS A 30 19.36 -8.71 -5.37
N ASP A 31 20.66 -8.90 -5.59
CA ASP A 31 21.57 -7.84 -6.00
C ASP A 31 21.03 -7.05 -7.21
N GLY A 32 20.94 -5.73 -7.03
CA GLY A 32 20.49 -4.79 -8.05
C GLY A 32 18.97 -4.66 -8.23
N TYR A 33 18.15 -5.37 -7.45
CA TYR A 33 16.68 -5.26 -7.53
C TYR A 33 16.14 -4.16 -6.61
N VAL A 34 16.79 -3.96 -5.46
CA VAL A 34 16.50 -2.87 -4.52
C VAL A 34 17.70 -1.94 -4.46
N LEU A 35 17.48 -0.65 -4.71
CA LEU A 35 18.53 0.36 -4.66
C LEU A 35 19.14 0.40 -3.25
N GLY A 36 20.45 0.15 -3.15
CA GLY A 36 21.16 0.09 -1.87
C GLY A 36 20.89 -1.17 -1.03
N GLY A 37 20.10 -2.12 -1.55
CA GLY A 37 19.79 -3.40 -0.90
C GLY A 37 19.02 -3.26 0.41
N GLN A 38 19.11 -4.30 1.25
CA GLN A 38 18.38 -4.40 2.53
C GLN A 38 18.64 -3.22 3.47
N ASN A 39 19.91 -2.80 3.59
CA ASN A 39 20.28 -1.71 4.51
C ASN A 39 19.62 -0.39 4.10
N ALA A 40 19.58 -0.07 2.81
CA ALA A 40 18.86 1.11 2.34
C ALA A 40 17.36 0.96 2.54
N ALA A 41 16.79 -0.22 2.23
CA ALA A 41 15.37 -0.48 2.46
C ALA A 41 14.92 -0.24 3.92
N LEU A 42 15.78 -0.56 4.90
CA LEU A 42 15.50 -0.37 6.32
C LEU A 42 15.76 1.05 6.84
N SER A 43 16.66 1.79 6.19
CA SER A 43 17.21 3.04 6.74
C SER A 43 16.78 4.30 5.98
N THR A 44 16.33 4.17 4.73
CA THR A 44 15.81 5.29 3.94
C THR A 44 14.47 5.74 4.52
N ALA A 45 14.35 7.04 4.80
CA ALA A 45 13.10 7.60 5.27
C ALA A 45 12.02 7.47 4.20
N PHE A 46 10.78 7.22 4.63
CA PHE A 46 9.65 6.97 3.71
C PHE A 46 9.47 8.07 2.66
N GLY A 47 9.71 9.34 3.01
CA GLY A 47 9.56 10.48 2.10
C GLY A 47 10.72 10.68 1.12
N ASP A 48 11.82 9.96 1.30
CA ASP A 48 13.05 10.12 0.52
C ASP A 48 13.25 8.94 -0.46
N VAL A 49 12.33 7.96 -0.46
CA VAL A 49 12.48 6.68 -1.19
C VAL A 49 12.55 6.86 -2.71
N ASP A 50 11.96 7.93 -3.23
CA ASP A 50 11.91 8.27 -4.65
C ASP A 50 12.93 9.33 -5.07
N ASP A 51 13.65 9.96 -4.14
CA ASP A 51 14.67 10.98 -4.46
C ASP A 51 15.64 10.54 -5.58
N PRO A 52 16.18 9.30 -5.56
CA PRO A 52 17.11 8.85 -6.60
C PRO A 52 16.46 8.72 -7.99
N MET A 53 15.13 8.64 -8.08
CA MET A 53 14.40 8.58 -9.36
C MET A 53 14.52 9.88 -10.15
N TRP A 54 14.68 11.01 -9.45
CA TRP A 54 14.63 12.36 -10.02
C TRP A 54 16.01 12.98 -10.27
N GLU A 55 17.08 12.23 -10.01
CA GLU A 55 18.44 12.63 -10.35
C GLU A 55 18.68 12.68 -11.87
N THR A 56 19.72 13.39 -12.31
CA THR A 56 20.07 13.48 -13.75
C THR A 56 20.37 12.11 -14.36
N GLU A 57 20.97 11.21 -13.57
CA GLU A 57 21.09 9.79 -13.87
C GLU A 57 20.26 9.03 -12.83
N PRO A 58 19.03 8.58 -13.16
CA PRO A 58 18.15 7.97 -12.18
C PRO A 58 18.75 6.72 -11.54
N GLY A 59 18.81 6.70 -10.21
CA GLY A 59 19.25 5.55 -9.41
C GLY A 59 18.22 4.42 -9.33
N CYS A 60 16.94 4.74 -9.55
CA CYS A 60 15.84 3.78 -9.66
C CYS A 60 14.81 4.25 -10.70
N TRP A 61 14.01 3.32 -11.21
CA TRP A 61 13.02 3.58 -12.28
C TRP A 61 11.59 3.18 -11.90
N MET A 62 11.43 2.45 -10.81
CA MET A 62 10.15 1.93 -10.36
C MET A 62 10.08 1.99 -8.84
N MET A 63 8.91 2.32 -8.34
CA MET A 63 8.57 2.28 -6.93
C MET A 63 7.17 1.66 -6.78
N ARG A 64 6.96 0.93 -5.69
CA ARG A 64 5.64 0.44 -5.29
C ARG A 64 5.21 1.17 -4.02
N ASN A 65 4.28 2.10 -4.13
CA ASN A 65 3.77 2.89 -3.01
C ASN A 65 2.31 3.30 -3.24
N GLY A 66 1.67 3.88 -2.23
CA GLY A 66 0.35 4.49 -2.34
C GLY A 66 0.36 5.74 -3.23
N ASN A 67 -0.80 6.13 -3.74
CA ASN A 67 -0.93 7.24 -4.70
C ASN A 67 -0.52 8.60 -4.12
N PHE A 68 -0.62 8.77 -2.81
CA PHE A 68 -0.27 10.00 -2.12
C PHE A 68 1.24 10.30 -2.16
N ILE A 69 2.08 9.32 -2.51
CA ILE A 69 3.54 9.53 -2.61
C ILE A 69 3.90 10.64 -3.60
N THR A 70 3.03 10.94 -4.57
CA THR A 70 3.23 12.02 -5.53
C THR A 70 3.36 13.39 -4.86
N THR A 71 2.84 13.57 -3.64
CA THR A 71 3.00 14.82 -2.88
C THR A 71 4.40 15.02 -2.31
N PHE A 72 5.23 13.96 -2.30
CA PHE A 72 6.62 13.99 -1.88
C PHE A 72 7.58 14.28 -3.04
N PHE A 73 7.11 14.13 -4.29
CA PHE A 73 7.94 14.35 -5.47
C PHE A 73 8.42 15.82 -5.55
N PRO A 74 9.52 16.11 -6.26
CA PRO A 74 9.94 17.50 -6.48
C PRO A 74 8.82 18.35 -7.10
N GLU A 75 8.71 19.63 -6.72
CA GLU A 75 7.63 20.52 -7.18
C GLU A 75 7.49 20.58 -8.71
N ASN A 76 8.61 20.53 -9.44
CA ASN A 76 8.61 20.53 -10.90
C ASN A 76 8.04 19.23 -11.50
N VAL A 77 8.17 18.11 -10.80
CA VAL A 77 7.58 16.82 -11.18
C VAL A 77 6.09 16.84 -10.91
N GLN A 78 5.67 17.28 -9.73
CA GLN A 78 4.25 17.43 -9.38
C GLN A 78 3.51 18.31 -10.41
N ALA A 79 4.13 19.42 -10.84
CA ALA A 79 3.55 20.33 -11.81
C ALA A 79 3.42 19.76 -13.24
N ASN A 80 4.04 18.61 -13.54
CA ASN A 80 4.06 18.01 -14.88
C ASN A 80 3.91 16.47 -14.82
N LEU A 81 3.15 15.97 -13.84
CA LEU A 81 3.11 14.55 -13.47
C LEU A 81 2.86 13.61 -14.65
N ASP A 82 1.95 13.96 -15.56
CA ASP A 82 1.61 13.18 -16.77
C ASP A 82 2.79 12.90 -17.71
N LYS A 83 3.85 13.72 -17.65
CA LYS A 83 5.05 13.54 -18.47
C LYS A 83 6.22 12.94 -17.72
N GLU A 84 6.26 13.10 -16.41
CA GLU A 84 7.39 12.71 -15.57
C GLU A 84 7.20 11.33 -14.94
N ALA A 85 5.95 10.90 -14.70
CA ALA A 85 5.64 9.64 -14.04
C ALA A 85 4.59 8.84 -14.83
N GLY A 86 4.75 7.51 -14.81
CA GLY A 86 3.74 6.57 -15.28
C GLY A 86 3.27 5.66 -14.15
N VAL A 87 2.03 5.18 -14.23
CA VAL A 87 1.47 4.19 -13.32
C VAL A 87 1.10 2.92 -14.07
N PHE A 88 1.34 1.78 -13.44
CA PHE A 88 0.87 0.49 -13.93
C PHE A 88 0.55 -0.43 -12.76
N VAL A 89 -0.35 -1.39 -12.98
CA VAL A 89 -0.69 -2.41 -11.98
C VAL A 89 0.51 -3.34 -11.80
N LEU A 90 0.81 -3.69 -10.54
CA LEU A 90 1.82 -4.69 -10.23
C LEU A 90 1.54 -5.98 -11.04
N PRO A 91 2.48 -6.47 -11.85
CA PRO A 91 2.23 -7.62 -12.70
C PRO A 91 1.77 -8.84 -11.90
N PRO A 92 0.77 -9.61 -12.41
CA PRO A 92 0.27 -10.76 -11.71
C PRO A 92 1.32 -11.87 -11.64
N LEU A 93 1.30 -12.64 -10.56
CA LEU A 93 2.11 -13.85 -10.43
C LEU A 93 1.49 -14.98 -11.27
N PRO A 94 2.29 -15.74 -12.06
CA PRO A 94 1.81 -16.93 -12.74
C PRO A 94 1.17 -17.93 -11.77
N GLY A 95 -0.06 -18.36 -12.05
CA GLY A 95 -0.83 -19.24 -11.17
C GLY A 95 -1.39 -18.55 -9.91
N GLY A 96 -1.27 -17.22 -9.82
CA GLY A 96 -1.92 -16.38 -8.82
C GLY A 96 -3.39 -16.11 -9.14
N PHE A 97 -3.94 -15.06 -8.53
CA PHE A 97 -5.29 -14.59 -8.80
C PHE A 97 -5.43 -14.14 -10.26
N GLU A 98 -6.49 -14.59 -10.95
CA GLU A 98 -6.69 -14.32 -12.39
C GLU A 98 -7.20 -12.91 -12.71
N GLY A 99 -7.69 -12.18 -11.71
CA GLY A 99 -8.13 -10.79 -11.86
C GLY A 99 -7.05 -9.76 -11.52
N THR A 100 -7.49 -8.52 -11.32
CA THR A 100 -6.66 -7.36 -10.97
C THR A 100 -6.82 -7.05 -9.48
N PRO A 101 -5.92 -7.54 -8.60
CA PRO A 101 -5.98 -7.20 -7.19
C PRO A 101 -5.32 -5.85 -6.95
N ILE A 102 -6.05 -4.95 -6.30
CA ILE A 102 -5.50 -3.67 -5.85
C ILE A 102 -5.39 -3.67 -4.32
N LEU A 103 -4.18 -3.40 -3.86
CA LEU A 103 -3.89 -3.13 -2.45
C LEU A 103 -4.00 -1.63 -2.21
N GLY A 104 -4.66 -1.22 -1.15
CA GLY A 104 -4.68 0.18 -0.73
C GLY A 104 -4.71 0.33 0.79
N GLY A 105 -4.57 1.57 1.23
CA GLY A 105 -4.87 2.01 2.59
C GLY A 105 -5.95 3.08 2.52
N GLY A 106 -6.52 3.43 3.66
CA GLY A 106 -7.49 4.51 3.72
C GLY A 106 -7.97 4.80 5.12
N ASP A 107 -8.46 6.02 5.31
CA ASP A 107 -9.03 6.45 6.57
C ASP A 107 -10.47 5.93 6.71
N THR A 108 -10.84 5.59 7.95
CA THR A 108 -12.20 5.21 8.29
C THR A 108 -12.84 6.28 9.17
N ALA A 109 -14.08 6.64 8.87
CA ALA A 109 -14.88 7.52 9.71
C ALA A 109 -15.79 6.66 10.60
N ALA A 110 -15.77 6.91 11.92
CA ALA A 110 -16.62 6.22 12.88
C ALA A 110 -17.41 7.23 13.72
N ALA A 111 -18.71 7.00 13.85
CA ALA A 111 -19.58 7.77 14.73
C ALA A 111 -19.54 7.21 16.16
N PHE A 112 -19.32 8.09 17.15
CA PHE A 112 -19.37 7.74 18.56
C PHE A 112 -20.76 7.96 19.19
N THR A 113 -21.60 8.78 18.54
CA THR A 113 -23.00 9.00 18.88
C THR A 113 -23.86 8.84 17.63
N ASN A 114 -25.16 8.65 17.82
CA ASN A 114 -26.13 8.47 16.73
C ASN A 114 -27.09 9.67 16.64
N ASP A 115 -26.56 10.86 16.84
CA ASP A 115 -27.28 12.12 16.69
C ASP A 115 -27.48 12.42 15.19
N SER A 116 -28.57 13.12 14.84
CA SER A 116 -28.94 13.32 13.43
C SER A 116 -27.88 14.07 12.62
N ASP A 117 -27.22 15.05 13.24
CA ASP A 117 -26.13 15.83 12.63
C ASP A 117 -24.86 15.00 12.41
N VAL A 118 -24.55 14.07 13.33
CA VAL A 118 -23.45 13.11 13.16
C VAL A 118 -23.73 12.14 12.02
N VAL A 119 -24.96 11.64 11.92
CA VAL A 119 -25.38 10.76 10.82
C VAL A 119 -25.26 11.49 9.48
N GLU A 120 -25.77 12.72 9.38
CA GLU A 120 -25.66 13.55 8.17
C GLU A 120 -24.18 13.77 7.76
N LEU A 121 -23.28 14.00 8.72
CA LEU A 121 -21.85 14.13 8.43
C LEU A 121 -21.25 12.83 7.89
N ILE A 122 -21.54 11.67 8.51
CA ILE A 122 -21.03 10.38 8.03
C ILE A 122 -21.56 10.06 6.63
N GLU A 123 -22.83 10.35 6.35
CA GLU A 123 -23.42 10.21 5.02
C GLU A 123 -22.71 11.11 4.00
N TYR A 124 -22.39 12.36 4.37
CA TYR A 124 -21.61 13.25 3.51
C TYR A 124 -20.21 12.72 3.24
N LEU A 125 -19.47 12.28 4.27
CA LEU A 125 -18.12 11.70 4.13
C LEU A 125 -18.10 10.46 3.23
N GLY A 126 -19.20 9.70 3.21
CA GLY A 126 -19.38 8.54 2.34
C GLY A 126 -19.93 8.85 0.95
N SER A 127 -20.20 10.11 0.61
CA SER A 127 -20.78 10.51 -0.68
C SER A 127 -19.72 10.77 -1.76
N ASP A 128 -20.15 10.88 -3.02
CA ASP A 128 -19.31 11.32 -4.14
C ASP A 128 -18.96 12.82 -4.13
N GLN A 129 -19.49 13.58 -3.18
CA GLN A 129 -19.19 15.00 -3.00
C GLN A 129 -18.04 15.26 -2.03
N PHE A 130 -17.70 14.26 -1.21
CA PHE A 130 -16.62 14.40 -0.25
C PHE A 130 -15.26 14.47 -0.96
N GLY A 131 -14.37 15.33 -0.45
CA GLY A 131 -12.99 15.42 -0.90
C GLY A 131 -12.76 16.13 -2.24
N GLY A 132 -13.77 16.73 -2.87
CA GLY A 132 -13.62 17.41 -4.17
C GLY A 132 -12.49 18.46 -4.21
N SER A 133 -12.38 19.33 -3.20
CA SER A 133 -11.28 20.31 -3.13
C SER A 133 -9.90 19.67 -2.96
N TRP A 134 -9.82 18.50 -2.33
CA TRP A 134 -8.57 17.73 -2.23
C TRP A 134 -8.24 17.05 -3.56
N ALA A 135 -9.24 16.51 -4.25
CA ALA A 135 -9.07 15.96 -5.59
C ALA A 135 -8.51 17.01 -6.56
N GLU A 136 -9.03 18.24 -6.54
CA GLU A 136 -8.54 19.35 -7.38
C GLU A 136 -7.08 19.75 -7.06
N THR A 137 -6.65 19.56 -5.81
CA THR A 137 -5.28 19.87 -5.37
C THR A 137 -4.30 18.73 -5.68
N GLY A 138 -4.79 17.49 -5.73
CA GLY A 138 -3.97 16.27 -5.88
C GLY A 138 -3.59 15.64 -4.53
N GLY A 139 -2.98 14.45 -4.60
CA GLY A 139 -2.54 13.70 -3.40
C GLY A 139 -3.63 12.95 -2.63
N TRP A 140 -4.88 13.01 -3.10
CA TRP A 140 -6.04 12.33 -2.50
C TRP A 140 -6.78 11.51 -3.56
N LEU A 141 -7.36 10.38 -3.14
CA LEU A 141 -8.17 9.52 -4.00
C LEU A 141 -9.51 9.24 -3.32
N SER A 142 -10.61 9.46 -4.03
CA SER A 142 -11.94 9.16 -3.52
C SER A 142 -12.15 7.66 -3.37
N PRO A 143 -12.70 7.20 -2.22
CA PRO A 143 -13.14 5.81 -2.07
C PRO A 143 -14.50 5.55 -2.76
N HIS A 144 -15.17 6.59 -3.27
CA HIS A 144 -16.50 6.45 -3.86
C HIS A 144 -16.44 6.14 -5.36
N LYS A 145 -17.05 5.03 -5.79
CA LYS A 145 -16.99 4.54 -7.18
C LYS A 145 -17.61 5.47 -8.22
N THR A 146 -18.54 6.34 -7.82
CA THR A 146 -19.18 7.32 -8.73
C THR A 146 -18.57 8.71 -8.65
N PHE A 147 -17.47 8.88 -7.92
CA PHE A 147 -16.76 10.14 -7.88
C PHE A 147 -16.38 10.60 -9.28
N ASP A 148 -16.54 11.88 -9.57
CA ASP A 148 -16.19 12.45 -10.86
C ASP A 148 -14.67 12.56 -11.00
N ALA A 149 -14.06 11.58 -11.69
CA ALA A 149 -12.64 11.59 -12.00
C ALA A 149 -12.19 12.84 -12.79
N GLY A 150 -13.13 13.58 -13.39
CA GLY A 150 -12.90 14.89 -13.99
C GLY A 150 -12.29 15.91 -13.02
N GLN A 151 -12.52 15.76 -11.71
CA GLN A 151 -12.01 16.68 -10.68
C GLN A 151 -10.52 16.55 -10.40
N TYR A 152 -9.87 15.42 -10.74
CA TYR A 152 -8.42 15.30 -10.59
C TYR A 152 -7.70 16.20 -11.62
N PRO A 153 -6.55 16.81 -11.28
CA PRO A 153 -5.90 17.77 -12.16
C PRO A 153 -5.17 17.12 -13.34
N ASP A 154 -4.70 15.88 -13.18
CA ASP A 154 -3.80 15.19 -14.11
C ASP A 154 -4.32 13.79 -14.49
N GLU A 155 -3.83 13.25 -15.61
CA GLU A 155 -4.23 11.94 -16.13
C GLU A 155 -3.63 10.77 -15.34
N THR A 156 -2.44 10.94 -14.76
CA THR A 156 -1.82 9.94 -13.88
C THR A 156 -2.72 9.62 -12.70
N THR A 157 -3.24 10.63 -11.99
CA THR A 157 -4.16 10.48 -10.85
C THR A 157 -5.50 9.88 -11.30
N ARG A 158 -6.05 10.30 -12.46
CA ARG A 158 -7.25 9.69 -13.04
C ARG A 158 -7.05 8.20 -13.34
N SER A 159 -5.88 7.84 -13.86
CA SER A 159 -5.53 6.45 -14.17
C SER A 159 -5.45 5.61 -12.89
N VAL A 160 -4.85 6.14 -11.81
CA VAL A 160 -4.84 5.49 -10.49
C VAL A 160 -6.27 5.27 -9.98
N PHE A 161 -7.13 6.30 -10.07
CA PHE A 161 -8.54 6.18 -9.68
C PHE A 161 -9.26 5.10 -10.47
N GLN A 162 -9.10 5.08 -11.79
CA GLN A 162 -9.71 4.08 -12.67
C GLN A 162 -9.27 2.66 -12.29
N ILE A 163 -7.97 2.46 -12.10
CA ILE A 163 -7.39 1.17 -11.67
C ILE A 163 -8.04 0.69 -10.37
N ALA A 164 -8.20 1.57 -9.39
CA ALA A 164 -8.81 1.23 -8.10
C ALA A 164 -10.33 0.98 -8.22
N ALA A 165 -11.04 1.81 -8.99
CA ALA A 165 -12.49 1.72 -9.16
C ALA A 165 -12.92 0.47 -9.95
N GLU A 166 -12.10 0.04 -10.90
CA GLU A 166 -12.31 -1.13 -11.77
C GLU A 166 -11.66 -2.42 -11.25
N ALA A 167 -10.98 -2.38 -10.11
CA ALA A 167 -10.34 -3.54 -9.51
C ALA A 167 -11.34 -4.69 -9.31
N ASP A 168 -10.97 -5.91 -9.74
CA ASP A 168 -11.76 -7.11 -9.45
C ASP A 168 -11.85 -7.38 -7.95
N VAL A 169 -10.78 -7.02 -7.23
CA VAL A 169 -10.73 -7.10 -5.78
C VAL A 169 -9.88 -5.97 -5.21
N PHE A 170 -10.43 -5.25 -4.23
CA PHE A 170 -9.69 -4.33 -3.38
C PHE A 170 -9.43 -4.97 -2.02
N ARG A 171 -8.21 -4.81 -1.49
CA ARG A 171 -7.85 -5.21 -0.13
C ARG A 171 -7.07 -4.10 0.56
N PHE A 172 -7.31 -3.94 1.85
CA PHE A 172 -6.46 -3.11 2.69
C PHE A 172 -5.08 -3.75 2.83
N ASP A 173 -4.08 -3.01 3.33
CA ASP A 173 -2.90 -3.67 3.88
C ASP A 173 -3.36 -4.67 4.95
N ALA A 174 -2.85 -5.90 4.89
CA ALA A 174 -3.29 -6.94 5.80
C ALA A 174 -2.99 -6.57 7.25
N SER A 175 -1.86 -5.90 7.50
CA SER A 175 -1.44 -5.49 8.84
C SER A 175 -2.44 -4.51 9.49
N ASP A 176 -3.07 -3.64 8.71
CA ASP A 176 -4.12 -2.73 9.18
C ASP A 176 -5.39 -3.47 9.66
N LEU A 177 -5.63 -4.67 9.14
CA LEU A 177 -6.78 -5.51 9.49
C LEU A 177 -6.49 -6.48 10.63
N MET A 178 -5.22 -6.64 11.03
CA MET A 178 -4.82 -7.49 12.14
C MET A 178 -5.07 -6.79 13.49
N PRO A 179 -5.08 -7.53 14.61
CA PRO A 179 -4.99 -6.90 15.94
C PRO A 179 -3.77 -5.98 16.00
N GLY A 180 -3.92 -4.79 16.60
CA GLY A 180 -2.84 -3.78 16.58
C GLY A 180 -1.52 -4.26 17.20
N SER A 181 -1.57 -5.18 18.18
CA SER A 181 -0.37 -5.81 18.76
C SER A 181 0.35 -6.77 17.80
N VAL A 182 -0.34 -7.21 16.74
CA VAL A 182 0.21 -8.08 15.71
C VAL A 182 0.61 -7.22 14.50
N GLY A 183 -0.34 -6.56 13.83
CA GLY A 183 -0.10 -5.86 12.57
C GLY A 183 0.99 -4.78 12.67
N ALA A 184 0.77 -3.79 13.55
CA ALA A 184 1.74 -2.73 13.85
C ALA A 184 2.75 -3.12 14.94
N GLY A 185 2.66 -4.34 15.47
CA GLY A 185 3.54 -4.86 16.51
C GLY A 185 4.43 -5.96 15.95
N THR A 186 4.21 -7.19 16.38
CA THR A 186 5.12 -8.30 16.05
C THR A 186 5.29 -8.53 14.56
N PHE A 187 4.25 -8.33 13.73
CA PHE A 187 4.41 -8.49 12.29
C PHE A 187 5.39 -7.46 11.71
N TRP A 188 5.28 -6.20 12.13
CA TRP A 188 6.25 -5.17 11.75
C TRP A 188 7.67 -5.49 12.24
N ASP A 189 7.81 -5.84 13.52
CA ASP A 189 9.11 -6.04 14.15
C ASP A 189 9.86 -7.25 13.56
N GLU A 190 9.20 -8.41 13.46
CA GLU A 190 9.85 -9.66 13.05
C GLU A 190 10.15 -9.67 11.54
N MET A 191 9.32 -9.00 10.71
CA MET A 191 9.65 -8.85 9.28
C MET A 191 10.84 -7.92 9.06
N ASN A 192 10.98 -6.85 9.86
CA ASN A 192 12.16 -5.99 9.80
C ASN A 192 13.42 -6.72 10.29
N ALA A 193 13.32 -7.54 11.35
CA ALA A 193 14.42 -8.38 11.81
C ALA A 193 14.86 -9.39 10.73
N TRP A 194 13.91 -10.01 10.04
CA TRP A 194 14.21 -10.88 8.89
C TRP A 194 14.89 -10.11 7.74
N VAL A 195 14.37 -8.93 7.37
CA VAL A 195 14.98 -8.10 6.31
C VAL A 195 16.36 -7.58 6.72
N ALA A 196 16.61 -7.35 8.01
CA ALA A 196 17.92 -6.99 8.55
C ALA A 196 18.92 -8.17 8.54
N GLY A 197 18.43 -9.40 8.34
CA GLY A 197 19.24 -10.61 8.41
C GLY A 197 19.52 -11.07 9.84
N ASP A 198 18.76 -10.58 10.82
CA ASP A 198 18.88 -10.98 12.22
C ASP A 198 18.24 -12.36 12.49
N GLU A 199 17.35 -12.80 11.60
CA GLU A 199 16.73 -14.13 11.64
C GLU A 199 16.28 -14.62 10.26
N GLU A 200 15.86 -15.89 10.20
CA GLU A 200 15.26 -16.51 9.02
C GLU A 200 13.74 -16.27 8.96
N LEU A 201 13.16 -16.33 7.76
CA LEU A 201 11.74 -16.10 7.53
C LEU A 201 10.86 -16.99 8.42
N GLU A 202 11.18 -18.28 8.54
CA GLU A 202 10.39 -19.22 9.33
C GLU A 202 10.38 -18.88 10.82
N ALA A 203 11.47 -18.31 11.34
CA ALA A 203 11.55 -17.86 12.73
C ALA A 203 10.66 -16.65 12.96
N ALA A 204 10.71 -15.66 12.04
CA ALA A 204 9.86 -14.48 12.09
C ALA A 204 8.37 -14.85 12.02
N LEU A 205 7.97 -15.65 11.02
CA LEU A 205 6.58 -16.09 10.84
C LEU A 205 6.04 -16.82 12.07
N LYS A 206 6.85 -17.67 12.69
CA LYS A 206 6.47 -18.40 13.91
C LYS A 206 6.22 -17.44 15.09
N LYS A 207 7.09 -16.46 15.33
CA LYS A 207 6.91 -15.49 16.42
C LYS A 207 5.67 -14.62 16.22
N ILE A 208 5.35 -14.28 14.97
CA ILE A 208 4.12 -13.54 14.64
C ILE A 208 2.89 -14.40 14.94
N ASP A 209 2.94 -15.70 14.63
CA ASP A 209 1.85 -16.62 14.93
C ASP A 209 1.63 -16.78 16.44
N GLU A 210 2.73 -16.89 17.21
CA GLU A 210 2.71 -17.00 18.67
C GLU A 210 2.16 -15.74 19.38
N SER A 211 2.19 -14.58 18.74
CA SER A 211 1.67 -13.33 19.30
C SER A 211 0.17 -13.12 19.07
N TRP A 212 -0.47 -13.98 18.27
CA TRP A 212 -1.86 -13.81 17.91
C TRP A 212 -2.79 -13.94 19.13
N PRO A 213 -3.71 -12.99 19.38
CA PRO A 213 -4.63 -13.05 20.50
C PRO A 213 -5.54 -14.28 20.46
N SER A 214 -5.61 -15.03 21.57
CA SER A 214 -6.50 -16.18 21.78
C SER A 214 -7.97 -15.80 21.95
#